data_AF-A0A0D8J4G9-F1
#
_entry.id   AF-A0A0D8J4G9-F1
#
_cell.length_a   1.000
_cell.length_b   1.000
_cell.length_c   1.000
_cell.angle_alpha   90.00
_cell.angle_beta   90.00
_cell.angle_gamma   90.00
#
_symmetry.space_group_name_H-M   'P 1'
#
loop_
_entity.id
_entity.type
_entity.pdbx_description
1 polymer ?
#
loop_
_entity_poly.entity_id
_entity_poly.type
_entity_poly.pdbx_seq_one_letter_code
_entity_poly.pdbx_strand_id
1 'polypeptide(L)'
;MKNKELTRTQQVLTVMKFLVYLSITWYFLKLVGIGLMGLSFLIRGLPLSNLFFIPDWFNLLETNPGYLTLVIVLVMSVSLLNITIWILVLRLLKRIQLTNPFNMEVIERLERISYLLFIIWILSISAGGFFAWLGEKAGELNDSWSHGPYLFMAGLVFIISQIFKRGVELQSENDLTV
;
A
#
# COMPACT_ATOMS: atom_id res chain seq x y z
N MET A 1 -11.44 9.16 39.25
CA MET A 1 -11.59 8.40 37.99
C MET A 1 -10.36 7.53 37.81
N LYS A 2 -10.48 6.21 37.91
CA LYS A 2 -9.34 5.28 37.84
C LYS A 2 -8.91 5.20 36.37
N ASN A 3 -7.75 5.74 36.02
CA ASN A 3 -7.14 5.53 34.71
C ASN A 3 -7.03 4.02 34.49
N LYS A 4 -7.83 3.50 33.55
CA LYS A 4 -7.78 2.09 33.16
C LYS A 4 -6.48 1.96 32.35
N GLU A 5 -5.41 1.54 33.01
CA GLU A 5 -4.14 1.27 32.32
C GLU A 5 -4.43 0.28 31.19
N LEU A 6 -4.22 0.74 29.95
CA LEU A 6 -4.33 -0.08 28.76
C LEU A 6 -3.36 -1.25 28.93
N THR A 7 -3.84 -2.48 28.71
CA THR A 7 -2.94 -3.63 28.69
C THR A 7 -1.87 -3.42 27.62
N ARG A 8 -0.67 -4.00 27.78
CA ARG A 8 0.43 -3.85 26.81
C ARG A 8 -0.03 -4.09 25.36
N THR A 9 -0.90 -5.06 25.14
CA THR A 9 -1.50 -5.37 23.83
C THR A 9 -2.39 -4.25 23.28
N GLN A 10 -3.17 -3.58 24.14
CA GLN A 10 -4.00 -2.44 23.73
C GLN A 10 -3.16 -1.20 23.40
N GLN A 11 -2.05 -0.99 24.11
CA GLN A 11 -1.08 0.05 23.79
C GLN A 11 -0.47 -0.18 22.40
N VAL A 12 0.00 -1.41 22.13
CA VAL A 12 0.51 -1.79 20.80
C VAL A 12 -0.54 -1.55 19.71
N LEU A 13 -1.80 -1.95 19.93
CA LEU A 13 -2.86 -1.75 18.95
C LEU A 13 -3.13 -0.25 18.68
N THR A 14 -3.02 0.59 19.71
CA THR A 14 -3.19 2.04 19.60
C THR A 14 -2.07 2.66 18.79
N VAL A 15 -0.81 2.28 19.06
CA VAL A 15 0.35 2.72 18.29
C VAL A 15 0.25 2.28 16.84
N MET A 16 -0.13 1.03 16.58
CA MET A 16 -0.31 0.52 15.22
C MET A 16 -1.40 1.29 14.46
N LYS A 17 -2.53 1.62 15.10
CA LYS A 17 -3.58 2.46 14.48
C LYS A 17 -3.06 3.85 14.14
N PHE A 18 -2.28 4.46 15.03
CA PHE A 18 -1.65 5.76 14.77
C PHE A 18 -0.71 5.71 13.56
N LEU A 19 0.15 4.69 13.48
CA LEU A 19 1.03 4.48 12.32
C LEU A 19 0.24 4.30 11.01
N VAL A 20 -0.87 3.57 11.06
CA VAL A 20 -1.74 3.41 9.88
C VAL A 20 -2.34 4.75 9.44
N TYR A 21 -2.78 5.59 10.38
CA TYR A 21 -3.28 6.94 10.04
C TYR A 21 -2.20 7.80 9.40
N LEU A 22 -0.97 7.76 9.93
CA LEU A 22 0.19 8.45 9.35
C LEU A 22 0.46 7.99 7.91
N SER A 23 0.39 6.67 7.65
CA SER A 23 0.58 6.15 6.30
C SER A 23 -0.53 6.59 5.34
N ILE A 24 -1.79 6.61 5.78
CA ILE A 24 -2.91 7.07 4.94
C ILE A 24 -2.71 8.54 4.55
N THR A 25 -2.38 9.40 5.52
CA THR A 25 -2.17 10.83 5.26
C THR A 25 -1.00 11.07 4.31
N TRP A 26 0.09 10.32 4.47
CA TRP A 26 1.24 10.38 3.57
C TRP A 26 0.87 10.08 2.11
N TYR A 27 0.22 8.92 1.86
CA TYR A 27 -0.15 8.54 0.49
C TYR A 27 -1.25 9.44 -0.09
N PHE A 28 -2.14 9.98 0.75
CA PHE A 28 -3.14 10.96 0.31
C PHE A 28 -2.49 12.27 -0.15
N LEU A 29 -1.53 12.80 0.61
CA LEU A 29 -0.79 14.00 0.21
C LEU A 29 -0.03 13.78 -1.10
N LYS A 30 0.61 12.62 -1.27
CA LYS A 30 1.26 12.22 -2.52
C LYS A 30 0.28 12.21 -3.70
N LEU A 31 -0.90 11.63 -3.52
CA LEU A 31 -1.93 11.55 -4.55
C LEU A 31 -2.41 12.95 -5.00
N VAL A 32 -2.65 13.85 -4.04
CA VAL A 32 -3.06 15.23 -4.33
C VAL A 32 -1.96 15.98 -5.08
N GLY A 33 -0.70 15.86 -4.64
CA GLY A 33 0.44 16.51 -5.31
C GLY A 33 0.57 16.10 -6.79
N ILE A 34 0.49 14.80 -7.06
CA ILE A 34 0.56 14.26 -8.43
C ILE A 34 -0.66 14.66 -9.26
N GLY A 35 -1.85 14.70 -8.65
CA GLY A 35 -3.09 15.11 -9.34
C GLY A 35 -3.06 16.58 -9.76
N LEU A 36 -2.63 17.48 -8.89
CA LEU A 36 -2.47 18.91 -9.21
C LEU A 36 -1.43 19.12 -10.32
N MET A 37 -0.35 18.34 -10.27
CA MET A 37 0.67 18.33 -11.31
C MET A 37 0.09 17.89 -12.67
N GLY A 38 -0.60 16.74 -12.74
CA GLY A 38 -1.23 16.29 -13.97
C GLY A 38 -2.22 17.31 -14.56
N LEU A 39 -3.01 17.95 -13.69
CA LEU A 39 -3.93 19.01 -14.11
C LEU A 39 -3.19 20.24 -14.67
N SER A 40 -2.12 20.68 -14.01
CA SER A 40 -1.33 21.83 -14.45
C SER A 40 -0.64 21.60 -15.80
N PHE A 41 -0.17 20.37 -16.04
CA PHE A 41 0.39 19.96 -17.32
C PHE A 41 -0.65 20.03 -18.45
N LEU A 42 -1.87 19.54 -18.21
CA LEU A 42 -2.97 19.59 -19.19
C LEU A 42 -3.41 21.01 -19.54
N ILE A 43 -3.38 21.94 -18.57
CA ILE A 43 -3.87 23.31 -18.77
C ILE A 43 -2.79 24.22 -19.38
N ARG A 44 -1.53 24.10 -18.94
CA ARG A 44 -0.47 25.09 -19.23
C ARG A 44 0.78 24.53 -19.90
N GLY A 45 0.93 23.20 -19.99
CA GLY A 45 2.15 22.56 -20.51
C GLY A 45 3.42 22.93 -19.71
N LEU A 46 3.28 23.35 -18.46
CA LEU A 46 4.39 23.88 -17.66
C LEU A 46 5.16 22.76 -16.92
N PRO A 47 6.50 22.72 -17.04
CA PRO A 47 7.40 22.06 -16.11
C PRO A 47 7.25 22.64 -14.70
N LEU A 48 6.73 21.87 -13.76
CA LEU A 48 6.61 22.30 -12.36
C LEU A 48 7.81 21.83 -11.54
N SER A 49 9.03 22.03 -12.02
CA SER A 49 10.28 21.71 -11.29
C SER A 49 10.38 22.31 -9.87
N ASN A 50 9.46 23.21 -9.48
CA ASN A 50 9.41 23.87 -8.18
C ASN A 50 8.40 23.28 -7.17
N LEU A 51 7.64 22.21 -7.46
CA LEU A 51 6.83 21.56 -6.41
C LEU A 51 7.69 20.55 -5.64
N PHE A 52 7.80 20.79 -4.33
CA PHE A 52 8.61 20.04 -3.34
C PHE A 52 8.36 18.51 -3.30
N PHE A 53 7.29 18.00 -3.92
CA PHE A 53 6.90 16.59 -3.88
C PHE A 53 7.06 15.85 -5.20
N ILE A 54 7.71 16.47 -6.19
CA ILE A 54 7.93 15.84 -7.49
C ILE A 54 9.20 15.00 -7.44
N PRO A 55 9.11 13.70 -7.78
CA PRO A 55 10.31 12.90 -7.94
C PRO A 55 11.09 13.34 -9.19
N ASP A 56 12.43 13.26 -9.13
CA ASP A 56 13.35 13.74 -10.17
C ASP A 56 13.07 13.18 -11.57
N TRP A 57 12.43 12.01 -11.67
CA TRP A 57 12.00 11.42 -12.94
C TRP A 57 11.06 12.28 -13.78
N PHE A 58 10.32 13.19 -13.16
CA PHE A 58 9.35 14.00 -13.89
C PHE A 58 10.03 14.92 -14.91
N ASN A 59 11.15 15.54 -14.51
CA ASN A 59 11.94 16.43 -15.36
C ASN A 59 12.57 15.66 -16.55
N LEU A 60 12.78 14.34 -16.41
CA LEU A 60 13.35 13.49 -17.47
C LEU A 60 12.32 13.14 -18.55
N LEU A 61 11.02 13.16 -18.21
CA LEU A 61 9.92 12.73 -19.08
C LEU A 61 9.22 13.87 -19.81
N GLU A 62 9.58 15.12 -19.53
CA GLU A 62 9.02 16.34 -20.14
C GLU A 62 9.16 16.42 -21.66
N THR A 63 10.04 15.60 -22.24
CA THR A 63 10.29 15.60 -23.70
C THR A 63 9.17 14.94 -24.49
N ASN A 64 8.27 14.17 -23.86
CA ASN A 64 7.13 13.56 -24.55
C ASN A 64 5.85 13.53 -23.69
N PRO A 65 4.78 14.23 -24.10
CA PRO A 65 3.55 14.36 -23.31
C PRO A 65 2.81 13.03 -23.06
N GLY A 66 2.92 12.07 -23.99
CA GLY A 66 2.25 10.77 -23.87
C GLY A 66 2.84 9.92 -22.75
N TYR A 67 4.16 9.88 -22.63
CA TYR A 67 4.85 9.12 -21.60
C TYR A 67 4.62 9.72 -20.21
N LEU A 68 4.65 11.05 -20.10
CA LEU A 68 4.37 11.74 -18.85
C LEU A 68 2.97 11.42 -18.30
N THR A 69 1.97 11.45 -19.18
CA THR A 69 0.58 11.16 -18.82
C THR A 69 0.43 9.72 -18.31
N LEU A 70 1.05 8.75 -18.98
CA LEU A 70 1.00 7.35 -18.56
C LEU A 70 1.67 7.13 -17.20
N VAL A 71 2.82 7.78 -16.96
CA VAL A 71 3.54 7.68 -15.67
C VAL A 71 2.73 8.29 -14.53
N ILE A 72 2.11 9.45 -14.76
CA ILE A 72 1.21 10.07 -13.77
C ILE A 72 0.07 9.10 -13.41
N VAL A 73 -0.60 8.52 -14.40
CA VAL A 73 -1.69 7.56 -14.18
C VAL A 73 -1.22 6.34 -13.39
N LEU A 74 -0.04 5.82 -13.72
CA LEU A 74 0.54 4.65 -13.07
C LEU A 74 0.86 4.94 -11.58
N VAL A 75 1.52 6.06 -11.29
CA VAL A 75 1.88 6.44 -9.91
C VAL A 75 0.63 6.81 -9.09
N MET A 76 -0.36 7.46 -9.69
CA MET A 76 -1.66 7.70 -9.05
C MET A 76 -2.36 6.38 -8.70
N SER A 77 -2.36 5.42 -9.63
CA SER A 77 -2.97 4.10 -9.43
C SER A 77 -2.30 3.35 -8.28
N VAL A 78 -0.96 3.32 -8.24
CA VAL A 78 -0.20 2.71 -7.13
C VAL A 78 -0.47 3.43 -5.80
N SER A 79 -0.57 4.76 -5.81
CA SER A 79 -0.85 5.53 -4.58
C SER A 79 -2.25 5.24 -4.04
N LEU A 80 -3.26 5.11 -4.92
CA LEU A 80 -4.63 4.75 -4.54
C LEU A 80 -4.72 3.33 -3.97
N LEU A 81 -3.98 2.37 -4.55
CA LEU A 81 -3.90 1.01 -4.04
C LEU A 81 -3.26 0.98 -2.64
N ASN A 82 -2.21 1.76 -2.40
CA ASN A 82 -1.60 1.86 -1.07
C ASN A 82 -2.59 2.42 -0.03
N ILE A 83 -3.33 3.49 -0.36
CA ILE A 83 -4.39 4.03 0.52
C ILE A 83 -5.43 2.94 0.83
N THR A 84 -5.84 2.17 -0.17
CA THR A 84 -6.81 1.08 -0.02
C THR A 84 -6.30 0.00 0.94
N ILE A 85 -5.03 -0.40 0.82
CA ILE A 85 -4.39 -1.37 1.74
C ILE A 85 -4.40 -0.82 3.17
N TRP A 86 -3.97 0.41 3.39
CA TRP A 86 -3.93 0.98 4.73
C TRP A 86 -5.33 1.11 5.36
N ILE A 87 -6.36 1.40 4.55
CA ILE A 87 -7.76 1.38 5.02
C ILE A 87 -8.18 -0.05 5.43
N LEU A 88 -7.79 -1.08 4.67
CA LEU A 88 -8.07 -2.47 5.05
C LEU A 88 -7.34 -2.87 6.33
N VAL A 89 -6.07 -2.50 6.48
CA VAL A 89 -5.31 -2.70 7.73
C VAL A 89 -5.99 -1.98 8.89
N LEU A 90 -6.44 -0.73 8.72
CA LEU A 90 -7.16 0.00 9.76
C LEU A 90 -8.44 -0.72 10.18
N ARG A 91 -9.20 -1.24 9.22
CA ARG A 91 -10.43 -2.02 9.49
C ARG A 91 -10.11 -3.31 10.23
N LEU A 92 -9.03 -4.00 9.84
CA LEU A 92 -8.54 -5.20 10.51
C LEU A 92 -8.20 -4.90 11.98
N LEU A 93 -7.37 -3.88 12.24
CA LEU A 93 -6.99 -3.47 13.61
C LEU A 93 -8.16 -2.97 14.46
N LYS A 94 -9.25 -2.47 13.84
CA LYS A 94 -10.46 -2.06 14.55
C LYS A 94 -11.37 -3.24 14.90
N ARG A 95 -11.35 -4.31 14.11
CA ARG A 95 -12.25 -5.47 14.26
C ARG A 95 -11.62 -6.66 14.99
N ILE A 96 -10.29 -6.73 15.09
CA ILE A 96 -9.63 -7.77 15.88
C ILE A 96 -10.11 -7.66 17.33
N GLN A 97 -10.84 -8.68 17.75
CA GLN A 97 -11.19 -8.89 19.14
C GLN A 97 -10.08 -9.73 19.76
N LEU A 98 -9.32 -9.15 20.69
CA LEU A 98 -8.20 -9.86 21.34
C LEU A 98 -8.66 -11.09 22.14
N THR A 99 -9.95 -11.16 22.49
CA THR A 99 -10.57 -12.30 23.15
C THR A 99 -10.82 -13.48 22.20
N ASN A 100 -11.05 -13.21 20.91
CA ASN A 100 -11.19 -14.23 19.87
C ASN A 100 -10.51 -13.77 18.57
N PRO A 101 -9.17 -13.88 18.51
CA PRO A 101 -8.38 -13.35 17.38
C PRO A 101 -8.49 -14.20 16.11
N PHE A 102 -8.91 -15.46 16.24
CA PHE A 102 -9.03 -16.41 15.14
C PHE A 102 -10.49 -16.48 14.68
N ASN A 103 -10.82 -15.77 13.61
CA ASN A 103 -12.13 -15.84 13.00
C ASN A 103 -12.05 -15.71 11.47
N MET A 104 -13.09 -16.16 10.78
CA MET A 104 -13.14 -16.14 9.32
C MET A 104 -13.05 -14.72 8.74
N GLU A 105 -13.64 -13.72 9.41
CA GLU A 105 -13.55 -12.33 8.94
C GLU A 105 -12.10 -11.82 8.91
N VAL A 106 -11.29 -12.13 9.92
CA VAL A 106 -9.87 -11.73 9.99
C VAL A 106 -9.07 -12.38 8.87
N ILE A 107 -9.32 -13.66 8.57
CA ILE A 107 -8.68 -14.41 7.49
C ILE A 107 -8.97 -13.75 6.14
N GLU A 108 -10.25 -13.54 5.80
CA GLU A 108 -10.65 -12.91 4.52
C GLU A 108 -10.02 -11.52 4.34
N ARG A 109 -9.87 -10.76 5.42
CA ARG A 109 -9.24 -9.43 5.39
C ARG A 109 -7.74 -9.53 5.14
N LEU A 110 -7.05 -10.47 5.78
CA LEU A 110 -5.62 -10.74 5.56
C LEU A 110 -5.37 -11.20 4.11
N GLU A 111 -6.17 -12.13 3.59
CA GLU A 111 -6.08 -12.57 2.19
C GLU A 111 -6.26 -11.41 1.22
N ARG A 112 -7.28 -10.56 1.44
CA ARG A 112 -7.51 -9.39 0.59
C ARG A 112 -6.34 -8.41 0.62
N ILE A 113 -5.71 -8.20 1.77
CA ILE A 113 -4.50 -7.37 1.87
C ILE A 113 -3.35 -8.00 1.08
N SER A 114 -3.13 -9.30 1.23
CA SER A 114 -2.11 -10.05 0.49
C SER A 114 -2.31 -9.96 -1.03
N TYR A 115 -3.53 -10.19 -1.53
CA TYR A 115 -3.83 -10.11 -2.96
C TYR A 115 -3.63 -8.70 -3.52
N LEU A 116 -3.97 -7.65 -2.76
CA LEU A 116 -3.70 -6.27 -3.18
C LEU A 116 -2.20 -5.97 -3.23
N LEU A 117 -1.41 -6.44 -2.25
CA LEU A 117 0.05 -6.30 -2.28
C LEU A 117 0.65 -7.00 -3.49
N PHE A 118 0.14 -8.19 -3.85
CA PHE A 118 0.55 -8.92 -5.03
C PHE A 118 0.20 -8.18 -6.34
N ILE A 119 -1.00 -7.58 -6.42
CA ILE A 119 -1.40 -6.74 -7.56
C ILE A 119 -0.47 -5.53 -7.70
N ILE A 120 -0.13 -4.85 -6.59
CA ILE A 120 0.83 -3.74 -6.61
C ILE A 120 2.19 -4.22 -7.11
N TRP A 121 2.65 -5.40 -6.71
CA TRP A 121 3.89 -5.97 -7.20
C TRP A 121 3.88 -6.21 -8.72
N ILE A 122 2.81 -6.82 -9.27
CA ILE A 122 2.66 -7.01 -10.72
C ILE A 122 2.69 -5.68 -11.46
N LEU A 123 1.94 -4.68 -10.96
CA LEU A 123 1.93 -3.33 -11.53
C LEU A 123 3.31 -2.69 -11.48
N SER A 124 4.04 -2.88 -10.38
CA SER A 124 5.38 -2.32 -10.18
C SER A 124 6.40 -2.93 -11.15
N ILE A 125 6.38 -4.25 -11.36
CA ILE A 125 7.25 -4.90 -12.35
C ILE A 125 6.88 -4.46 -13.77
N SER A 126 5.60 -4.40 -14.09
CA SER A 126 5.12 -3.99 -15.42
C SER A 126 5.54 -2.55 -15.72
N ALA A 127 5.47 -1.68 -14.71
CA ALA A 127 5.98 -0.32 -14.79
C ALA A 127 7.50 -0.27 -15.01
N GLY A 128 8.28 -1.03 -14.24
CA GLY A 128 9.74 -1.12 -14.41
C GLY A 128 10.13 -1.58 -15.81
N GLY A 129 9.48 -2.63 -16.32
CA GLY A 129 9.68 -3.09 -17.70
C GLY A 129 9.31 -2.04 -18.75
N PHE A 130 8.24 -1.28 -18.52
CA PHE A 130 7.85 -0.16 -19.39
C PHE A 130 8.91 0.96 -19.37
N PHE A 131 9.42 1.33 -18.19
CA PHE A 131 10.51 2.31 -18.07
C PHE A 131 11.80 1.82 -18.73
N ALA A 132 12.16 0.54 -18.56
CA ALA A 132 13.33 -0.04 -19.22
C ALA A 132 13.21 -0.01 -20.75
N TRP A 133 12.00 -0.28 -21.29
CA TRP A 133 11.73 -0.19 -22.74
C TRP A 133 11.87 1.24 -23.28
N LEU A 134 11.68 2.26 -22.44
CA LEU A 134 11.76 3.68 -22.80
C LEU A 134 13.18 4.22 -23.03
N GLY A 135 14.25 3.46 -22.75
CA GLY A 135 15.65 3.78 -23.08
C GLY A 135 16.43 4.55 -22.01
N GLU A 136 17.69 4.94 -22.30
CA GLU A 136 18.75 5.36 -21.36
C GLU A 136 18.33 6.35 -20.25
N LYS A 137 17.41 7.30 -20.51
CA LYS A 137 16.92 8.25 -19.48
C LYS A 137 16.00 7.62 -18.42
N ALA A 138 15.42 6.45 -18.71
CA ALA A 138 14.54 5.71 -17.81
C ALA A 138 15.24 4.53 -17.12
N GLY A 139 16.49 4.22 -17.48
CA GLY A 139 17.31 3.21 -16.80
C GLY A 139 17.57 3.55 -15.33
N GLU A 140 17.91 4.81 -15.04
CA GLU A 140 18.07 5.31 -13.65
C GLU A 140 16.75 5.23 -12.85
N LEU A 141 15.61 5.29 -13.54
CA LEU A 141 14.28 5.26 -12.91
C LEU A 141 13.86 3.84 -12.56
N ASN A 142 14.20 2.88 -13.42
CA ASN A 142 14.03 1.47 -13.15
C ASN A 142 14.82 1.04 -11.91
N ASP A 143 16.05 1.55 -11.73
CA ASP A 143 16.86 1.27 -10.54
C ASP A 143 16.29 1.89 -9.25
N SER A 144 15.58 3.02 -9.37
CA SER A 144 14.94 3.69 -8.22
C SER A 144 13.65 3.02 -7.74
N TRP A 145 12.99 2.23 -8.59
CA TRP A 145 11.74 1.54 -8.22
C TRP A 145 12.06 0.21 -7.53
N SER A 146 12.08 0.22 -6.20
CA SER A 146 12.19 -1.01 -5.41
C SER A 146 10.94 -1.89 -5.56
N HIS A 147 11.01 -2.88 -6.45
CA HIS A 147 9.89 -3.78 -6.73
C HIS A 147 9.75 -4.93 -5.72
N GLY A 148 10.86 -5.41 -5.16
CA GLY A 148 10.92 -6.59 -4.29
C GLY A 148 10.08 -6.58 -2.99
N PRO A 149 9.92 -5.44 -2.28
CA PRO A 149 9.24 -5.43 -0.98
C PRO A 149 7.77 -5.86 -1.04
N TYR A 150 7.04 -5.52 -2.10
CA TYR A 150 5.61 -5.82 -2.20
C TYR A 150 5.32 -7.31 -2.35
N LEU A 151 6.12 -8.06 -3.13
CA LEU A 151 5.98 -9.51 -3.25
C LEU A 151 6.25 -10.20 -1.91
N PHE A 152 7.32 -9.78 -1.24
CA PHE A 152 7.67 -10.33 0.07
C PHE A 152 6.56 -10.06 1.09
N MET A 153 6.03 -8.83 1.16
CA MET A 153 4.91 -8.50 2.03
C MET A 153 3.64 -9.27 1.66
N ALA A 154 3.33 -9.44 0.38
CA ALA A 154 2.19 -10.22 -0.07
C ALA A 154 2.28 -11.67 0.41
N GLY A 155 3.44 -12.31 0.21
CA GLY A 155 3.71 -13.67 0.68
C GLY A 155 3.66 -13.80 2.20
N LEU A 156 4.25 -12.85 2.92
CA LEU A 156 4.22 -12.84 4.38
C LEU A 156 2.80 -12.74 4.93
N VAL A 157 2.00 -11.79 4.43
CA VAL A 157 0.60 -11.63 4.85
C VAL A 157 -0.24 -12.85 4.46
N PHE A 158 0.04 -13.46 3.31
CA PHE A 158 -0.63 -14.70 2.89
C PHE A 158 -0.35 -15.84 3.87
N ILE A 159 0.92 -16.07 4.24
CA ILE A 159 1.32 -17.10 5.19
C ILE A 159 0.64 -16.87 6.55
N ILE A 160 0.62 -15.62 7.04
CA ILE A 160 -0.09 -15.28 8.29
C ILE A 160 -1.57 -15.62 8.17
N SER A 161 -2.21 -15.34 7.03
CA SER A 161 -3.61 -15.72 6.79
C SER A 161 -3.83 -17.22 6.88
N GLN A 162 -2.95 -18.03 6.28
CA GLN A 162 -3.05 -19.50 6.34
C GLN A 162 -2.84 -20.04 7.77
N ILE A 163 -1.95 -19.43 8.55
CA ILE A 163 -1.77 -19.77 9.97
C ILE A 163 -3.06 -19.47 10.76
N PHE A 164 -3.68 -18.31 10.52
CA PHE A 164 -4.95 -17.97 11.17
C PHE A 164 -6.08 -18.93 10.78
N LYS A 165 -6.13 -19.34 9.51
CA LYS A 165 -7.08 -20.34 9.02
C LYS A 165 -6.91 -21.67 9.74
N ARG A 166 -5.67 -22.16 9.89
CA ARG A 166 -5.41 -23.37 10.66
C ARG A 166 -5.78 -23.21 12.14
N GLY A 167 -5.58 -22.03 12.72
CA GLY A 167 -6.01 -21.71 14.08
C GLY A 167 -7.52 -21.85 14.28
N VAL A 168 -8.32 -21.36 13.33
CA VAL A 168 -9.80 -21.51 13.36
C VAL A 168 -10.22 -22.97 13.25
N GLU A 169 -9.59 -23.74 12.35
CA GLU A 169 -9.86 -25.19 12.20
C GLU A 169 -9.62 -25.94 13.52
N LEU A 170 -8.47 -25.69 14.17
CA LEU A 170 -8.13 -26.32 15.45
C LEU A 170 -9.09 -25.94 16.59
N GLN A 171 -9.57 -24.70 16.63
CA GLN A 171 -10.59 -24.28 17.59
C GLN A 171 -11.91 -25.04 17.36
N SER A 172 -12.32 -25.17 16.10
CA SER A 172 -13.55 -25.89 15.75
C SER A 172 -13.49 -27.38 16.06
N GLU A 173 -12.32 -28.01 15.91
CA GLU A 173 -12.12 -29.41 16.28
C GLU A 173 -12.20 -29.60 17.80
N ASN A 174 -11.60 -28.69 18.58
CA ASN A 174 -11.57 -28.78 20.04
C ASN A 174 -12.97 -28.55 20.66
N ASP A 175 -13.75 -27.60 20.14
CA ASP A 175 -15.12 -27.32 20.59
C ASP A 175 -16.09 -28.50 20.37
N LEU A 176 -15.78 -29.41 19.43
CA LEU A 176 -16.59 -30.60 19.16
C LEU A 176 -16.24 -31.81 20.05
N THR A 177 -15.20 -31.70 20.88
CA THR A 177 -14.69 -32.83 21.70
C THR A 177 -14.82 -32.63 23.21
N VAL A 178 -15.36 -31.48 23.66
CA VAL A 178 -15.64 -31.18 25.07
C VAL A 178 -17.08 -31.53 25.44
#